data_AF-A0A1M6J5D0-F1
#
_entry.id   AF-A0A1M6J5D0-F1
#
_cell.length_a   1.000
_cell.length_b   1.000
_cell.length_c   1.000
_cell.angle_alpha   90.00
_cell.angle_beta   90.00
_cell.angle_gamma   90.00
#
_symmetry.space_group_name_H-M   'P 1'
#
loop_
_entity.id
_entity.type
_entity.pdbx_description
1 polymer ?
#
loop_
_entity_poly.entity_id
_entity_poly.type
_entity_poly.pdbx_seq_one_letter_code
_entity_poly.pdbx_strand_id
1 'polypeptide(L)'
;MAIEKLEKKDNIVIWMYNENSIKITKKKIIDYLYNKEEKLILLIFEDEDIYPVLEGINEDGTLRFYFKSIDEMGVSRFTSHPYIDIPVIGWQKEDDLYTDYYFSANPINGELTKHFRAY
;
A
#
# COMPACT_ATOMS: atom_id res chain seq x y z
N MET A 1 -6.11 -13.50 -23.52
CA MET A 1 -5.46 -13.37 -22.20
C MET A 1 -6.45 -13.84 -21.15
N ALA A 2 -6.05 -14.83 -20.35
CA ALA A 2 -6.93 -15.50 -19.40
C ALA A 2 -6.86 -14.81 -18.03
N ILE A 3 -8.02 -14.57 -17.43
CA ILE A 3 -8.20 -14.07 -16.07
C ILE A 3 -8.07 -15.29 -15.16
N GLU A 4 -7.06 -15.33 -14.29
CA GLU A 4 -6.81 -16.57 -13.53
C GLU A 4 -7.58 -16.66 -12.21
N LYS A 5 -7.87 -15.56 -11.52
CA LYS A 5 -8.78 -15.59 -10.37
C LYS A 5 -9.13 -14.20 -9.84
N LEU A 6 -10.36 -14.05 -9.37
CA LEU A 6 -10.81 -12.90 -8.59
C LEU A 6 -11.26 -13.41 -7.22
N GLU A 7 -10.50 -13.08 -6.18
CA GLU A 7 -10.91 -13.35 -4.79
C GLU A 7 -11.29 -12.04 -4.11
N LYS A 8 -12.54 -11.97 -3.66
CA LYS A 8 -13.09 -10.83 -2.92
C LYS A 8 -13.06 -11.17 -1.43
N LYS A 9 -12.25 -10.44 -0.65
CA LYS A 9 -12.35 -10.40 0.82
C LYS A 9 -12.46 -8.93 1.22
N ASP A 10 -13.57 -8.57 1.87
CA ASP A 10 -13.86 -7.21 2.35
C ASP A 10 -13.83 -6.12 1.25
N ASN A 11 -13.44 -4.90 1.61
CA ASN A 11 -13.30 -3.72 0.73
C ASN A 11 -12.02 -3.76 -0.14
N ILE A 12 -11.40 -4.91 -0.27
CA ILE A 12 -10.10 -5.07 -0.92
C ILE A 12 -10.27 -5.99 -2.12
N VAL A 13 -9.84 -5.51 -3.29
CA VAL A 13 -9.72 -6.30 -4.51
C VAL A 13 -8.23 -6.54 -4.75
N ILE A 14 -7.76 -7.77 -4.59
CA ILE A 14 -6.39 -8.14 -4.98
C ILE A 14 -6.44 -8.62 -6.44
N TRP A 15 -5.61 -8.04 -7.30
CA TRP A 15 -5.43 -8.37 -8.70
C TRP A 15 -3.99 -8.85 -8.94
N MET A 16 -3.81 -9.84 -9.82
CA MET A 16 -2.47 -10.26 -10.27
C MET A 16 -2.35 -9.95 -11.75
N TYR A 17 -1.27 -9.26 -12.15
CA TYR A 17 -0.95 -8.98 -13.55
C TYR A 17 0.54 -9.21 -13.77
N ASN A 18 0.89 -10.11 -14.71
CA ASN A 18 2.28 -10.44 -15.08
C ASN A 18 3.20 -10.76 -13.88
N GLU A 19 2.81 -11.69 -13.02
CA GLU A 19 3.57 -12.11 -11.82
C GLU A 19 3.70 -11.05 -10.69
N ASN A 20 3.28 -9.81 -10.94
CA ASN A 20 3.27 -8.73 -9.95
C ASN A 20 1.92 -8.63 -9.21
N SER A 21 1.96 -8.49 -7.89
CA SER A 21 0.75 -8.39 -7.05
C SER A 21 0.21 -6.96 -7.03
N ILE A 22 -0.92 -6.71 -7.67
CA ILE A 22 -1.62 -5.43 -7.66
C ILE A 22 -2.77 -5.49 -6.66
N LYS A 23 -2.59 -5.03 -5.42
CA LYS A 23 -3.71 -4.97 -4.46
C LYS A 23 -4.42 -3.62 -4.48
N ILE A 24 -5.61 -3.61 -5.09
CA ILE A 24 -6.53 -2.48 -5.09
C ILE A 24 -7.34 -2.50 -3.78
N THR A 25 -6.86 -1.80 -2.77
CA THR A 25 -7.63 -1.59 -1.53
C THR A 25 -8.55 -0.39 -1.72
N LYS A 26 -9.87 -0.60 -1.78
CA LYS A 26 -10.82 0.52 -1.75
C LYS A 26 -11.03 0.93 -0.31
N LYS A 27 -10.70 2.16 0.00
CA LYS A 27 -10.91 2.69 1.34
C LYS A 27 -11.84 3.87 1.34
N LYS A 28 -12.79 3.86 2.28
CA LYS A 28 -13.61 5.01 2.61
C LYS A 28 -12.80 5.91 3.55
N ILE A 29 -12.37 7.05 3.06
CA ILE A 29 -11.81 8.11 3.90
C ILE A 29 -12.99 9.00 4.30
N ILE A 30 -13.20 9.18 5.61
CA ILE A 30 -14.20 10.10 6.15
C ILE A 30 -13.46 11.35 6.60
N ASP A 31 -13.57 12.42 5.83
CA ASP A 31 -13.18 13.75 6.29
C ASP A 31 -14.31 14.31 7.16
N TYR A 32 -14.13 14.29 8.48
CA TYR A 32 -15.12 14.77 9.45
C TYR A 32 -15.36 16.29 9.39
N LEU A 33 -14.47 17.06 8.76
CA LEU A 33 -14.64 18.51 8.59
C LEU A 33 -15.53 18.85 7.38
N TYR A 34 -15.60 17.96 6.39
CA TYR A 34 -16.27 18.24 5.11
C TYR A 34 -17.31 17.19 4.66
N ASN A 35 -17.56 16.14 5.46
CA ASN A 35 -18.56 15.08 5.18
C ASN A 35 -18.47 14.53 3.74
N LYS A 36 -17.25 14.37 3.22
CA LYS A 36 -17.02 13.88 1.87
C LYS A 36 -16.48 12.46 1.93
N GLU A 37 -17.14 11.55 1.21
CA GLU A 37 -16.64 10.20 1.00
C GLU A 37 -15.65 10.22 -0.18
N GLU A 38 -14.40 9.84 0.07
CA GLU A 38 -13.39 9.71 -0.98
C GLU A 38 -12.96 8.27 -1.15
N LYS A 39 -12.75 7.86 -2.42
CA LYS A 39 -12.22 6.55 -2.79
C LYS A 39 -10.77 6.70 -3.26
N LEU A 40 -9.92 5.81 -2.78
CA LEU A 40 -8.51 5.73 -3.10
C LEU A 40 -8.18 4.34 -3.67
N ILE A 41 -7.36 4.31 -4.72
CA ILE A 41 -6.72 3.11 -5.27
C ILE A 41 -5.27 3.15 -4.79
N LEU A 42 -4.77 2.03 -4.27
CA LEU A 42 -3.39 1.90 -3.82
C LEU A 42 -2.66 0.86 -4.66
N LEU A 43 -1.41 1.12 -5.01
CA LEU A 43 -0.57 0.23 -5.82
C LEU A 43 0.80 0.10 -5.19
N ILE A 44 1.36 -1.12 -5.20
CA ILE A 44 2.79 -1.35 -4.95
C ILE A 44 3.36 -2.05 -6.18
N PHE A 45 4.44 -1.50 -6.74
CA PHE A 45 5.09 -2.02 -7.94
C PHE A 45 6.58 -1.66 -7.96
N GLU A 46 7.37 -2.35 -8.78
CA GLU A 46 8.78 -2.02 -9.04
C GLU A 46 8.86 -0.95 -10.12
N ASP A 47 9.54 0.16 -9.83
CA ASP A 47 9.84 1.23 -10.79
C ASP A 47 11.10 0.86 -11.60
N GLU A 48 11.62 1.75 -12.46
CA GLU A 48 12.88 1.51 -13.20
C GLU A 48 14.10 1.22 -12.29
N ASP A 49 13.95 1.46 -10.99
CA ASP A 49 14.90 1.11 -9.92
C ASP A 49 14.54 -0.23 -9.23
N ILE A 50 15.51 -0.85 -8.56
CA ILE A 50 15.35 -2.12 -7.81
C ILE A 50 14.34 -1.98 -6.64
N TYR A 51 13.99 -0.76 -6.24
CA TYR A 51 13.16 -0.51 -5.07
C TYR A 51 11.67 -0.37 -5.42
N PRO A 52 10.77 -1.10 -4.73
CA PRO A 52 9.33 -0.90 -4.84
C PRO A 52 8.85 0.52 -4.53
N VAL A 53 7.72 0.88 -5.09
CA VAL A 53 7.02 2.15 -4.90
C VAL A 53 5.63 1.89 -4.34
N LEU A 54 5.12 2.80 -3.51
CA LEU A 54 3.71 2.88 -3.14
C LEU A 54 3.08 4.11 -3.81
N GLU A 55 2.05 3.88 -4.62
CA GLU A 55 1.25 4.94 -5.23
C GLU A 55 -0.17 4.95 -4.68
N GLY A 56 -0.70 6.16 -4.46
CA GLY A 56 -2.10 6.42 -4.21
C GLY A 56 -2.72 7.18 -5.37
N ILE A 57 -3.78 6.64 -5.96
CA ILE A 57 -4.47 7.20 -7.14
C ILE A 57 -5.94 7.43 -6.78
N ASN A 58 -6.47 8.60 -7.13
CA ASN A 58 -7.89 8.92 -7.02
C ASN A 58 -8.73 8.05 -7.97
N GLU A 59 -10.04 7.95 -7.73
CA GLU A 59 -10.95 7.20 -8.62
C GLU A 59 -10.98 7.75 -10.06
N ASP A 60 -10.66 9.04 -10.26
CA ASP A 60 -10.54 9.68 -11.57
C ASP A 60 -9.19 9.43 -12.28
N GLY A 61 -8.29 8.66 -11.65
CA GLY A 61 -6.97 8.34 -12.19
C GLY A 61 -5.88 9.37 -11.90
N THR A 62 -6.20 10.47 -11.20
CA THR A 62 -5.17 11.45 -10.80
C THR A 62 -4.30 10.91 -9.67
N LEU A 63 -2.98 11.11 -9.78
CA LEU A 63 -2.03 10.74 -8.74
C LEU A 63 -2.29 11.61 -7.50
N ARG A 64 -2.54 10.96 -6.36
CA ARG A 64 -2.69 11.62 -5.05
C ARG A 64 -1.36 11.69 -4.32
N PHE A 65 -0.64 10.58 -4.25
CA PHE A 65 0.68 10.54 -3.63
C PHE A 65 1.57 9.45 -4.24
N TYR A 66 2.86 9.61 -4.02
CA TYR A 66 3.91 8.72 -4.51
C TYR A 66 4.97 8.59 -3.42
N PHE A 67 5.19 7.37 -2.93
CA PHE A 67 6.24 7.03 -1.98
C PHE A 67 7.23 6.08 -2.65
N LYS A 68 8.48 6.54 -2.82
CA LYS A 68 9.57 5.72 -3.35
C LYS A 68 10.32 5.08 -2.19
N SER A 69 10.39 3.76 -2.20
CA SER A 69 11.24 3.07 -1.22
C SER A 69 12.71 3.40 -1.47
N ILE A 70 13.48 3.35 -0.40
CA ILE A 70 14.93 3.55 -0.38
C ILE A 70 15.58 2.39 0.39
N ASP A 71 16.91 2.33 0.39
CA ASP A 71 17.64 1.28 1.11
C ASP A 71 17.23 1.22 2.59
N GLU A 72 17.12 2.38 3.23
CA GLU A 72 16.84 2.49 4.66
C GLU A 72 15.40 2.13 5.05
N MET A 73 14.44 2.28 4.12
CA MET A 73 13.02 2.04 4.38
C MET A 73 12.23 1.87 3.09
N GLY A 74 11.32 0.90 3.08
CA GLY A 74 10.44 0.70 1.94
C GLY A 74 9.21 -0.13 2.21
N VAL A 75 8.43 -0.35 1.15
CA VAL A 75 7.22 -1.19 1.15
C VAL A 75 7.43 -2.41 0.28
N SER A 76 6.84 -3.54 0.64
CA SER A 76 6.95 -4.77 -0.16
C SER A 76 5.59 -5.26 -0.63
N ARG A 77 4.60 -5.32 0.27
CA ARG A 77 3.26 -5.80 -0.05
C ARG A 77 2.24 -5.23 0.91
N PHE A 78 1.01 -5.14 0.46
CA PHE A 78 -0.08 -4.87 1.38
C PHE A 78 -0.46 -6.11 2.18
N THR A 79 -0.96 -5.92 3.39
CA THR A 79 -1.42 -7.01 4.25
C THR A 79 -2.81 -6.70 4.83
N SER A 80 -3.31 -7.52 5.74
CA SER A 80 -4.51 -7.23 6.52
C SER A 80 -4.13 -7.28 7.99
N HIS A 81 -4.56 -6.30 8.78
CA HIS A 81 -4.23 -6.22 10.20
C HIS A 81 -5.38 -5.56 10.97
N PRO A 82 -5.80 -6.09 12.12
CA PRO A 82 -7.02 -5.63 12.82
C PRO A 82 -6.92 -4.20 13.38
N TYR A 83 -5.70 -3.70 13.63
CA TYR A 83 -5.47 -2.40 14.30
C TYR A 83 -4.78 -1.36 13.45
N ILE A 84 -4.41 -1.71 12.22
CA ILE A 84 -3.70 -0.79 11.31
C ILE A 84 -4.64 -0.42 10.19
N ASP A 85 -4.71 0.87 9.91
CA ASP A 85 -5.70 1.44 9.02
C ASP A 85 -5.44 1.01 7.57
N ILE A 86 -4.31 1.40 6.97
CA ILE A 86 -3.86 0.89 5.65
C ILE A 86 -2.61 0.05 5.86
N PRO A 87 -2.77 -1.24 6.20
CA PRO A 87 -1.65 -2.07 6.56
C PRO A 87 -0.84 -2.49 5.34
N VAL A 88 0.44 -2.12 5.36
CA VAL A 88 1.47 -2.60 4.45
C VAL A 88 2.59 -3.27 5.23
N ILE A 89 3.21 -4.27 4.63
CA ILE A 89 4.49 -4.81 5.07
C ILE A 89 5.55 -4.07 4.28
N GLY A 90 6.63 -3.72 4.97
CA GLY A 90 7.79 -3.05 4.42
C GLY A 90 9.02 -3.41 5.22
N TRP A 91 10.17 -2.85 4.85
CA TRP A 91 11.42 -3.01 5.61
C TRP A 91 11.83 -1.69 6.26
N GLN A 92 12.61 -1.82 7.33
CA GLN A 92 13.43 -0.76 7.88
C GLN A 92 14.82 -1.33 8.13
N LYS A 93 15.86 -0.59 7.72
CA LYS A 93 17.25 -0.91 8.06
C LYS A 93 17.53 -0.52 9.51
N GLU A 94 17.97 -1.49 10.31
CA GLU A 94 18.36 -1.34 11.71
C GLU A 94 19.69 -2.09 11.91
N ASP A 95 20.75 -1.38 12.30
CA ASP A 95 22.10 -1.94 12.57
C ASP A 95 22.61 -2.90 11.47
N ASP A 96 22.60 -2.42 10.22
CA ASP A 96 22.99 -3.15 8.99
C ASP A 96 22.12 -4.37 8.62
N LEU A 97 20.99 -4.57 9.32
CA LEU A 97 20.01 -5.61 9.01
C LEU A 97 18.71 -5.01 8.50
N TYR A 98 18.11 -5.67 7.51
CA TYR A 98 16.76 -5.35 7.05
C TYR A 98 15.77 -6.14 7.91
N THR A 99 14.89 -5.43 8.59
CA THR A 99 13.82 -6.03 9.39
C THR A 99 12.47 -5.69 8.79
N ASP A 100 11.63 -6.70 8.63
CA ASP A 100 10.26 -6.50 8.17
C ASP A 100 9.38 -5.93 9.28
N TYR A 101 8.58 -4.93 8.92
CA TYR A 101 7.64 -4.26 9.81
C TYR A 101 6.27 -4.12 9.14
N TYR A 102 5.23 -4.12 9.98
CA TYR A 102 3.94 -3.57 9.63
C TYR A 102 3.99 -2.04 9.68
N PHE A 103 3.56 -1.40 8.61
CA PHE A 103 3.36 0.05 8.52
C PHE A 103 1.90 0.38 8.23
N SER A 104 1.47 1.55 8.68
CA SER A 104 0.25 2.19 8.17
C SER A 104 0.65 3.22 7.11
N ALA A 105 0.10 3.12 5.91
CA ALA A 105 0.21 4.19 4.92
C ALA A 105 -0.85 5.28 5.20
N ASN A 106 -0.42 6.54 5.20
CA ASN A 106 -1.33 7.67 5.30
C ASN A 106 -2.07 7.86 3.97
N PRO A 107 -3.41 7.79 3.92
CA PRO A 107 -4.17 7.90 2.67
C PRO A 107 -4.13 9.29 2.02
N ILE A 108 -3.64 10.31 2.72
CA ILE A 108 -3.59 11.69 2.23
C ILE A 108 -2.30 11.92 1.44
N ASN A 109 -1.16 11.50 1.99
CA ASN A 109 0.18 11.86 1.49
C ASN A 109 1.13 10.67 1.29
N GLY A 110 0.73 9.45 1.64
CA GLY A 110 1.56 8.25 1.49
C GLY A 110 2.62 8.04 2.57
N GLU A 111 2.70 8.90 3.59
CA GLU A 111 3.64 8.73 4.70
C GLU A 111 3.43 7.40 5.43
N LEU A 112 4.52 6.73 5.78
CA LEU A 112 4.50 5.44 6.47
C LEU A 112 4.72 5.62 7.97
N THR A 113 3.80 5.09 8.77
CA THR A 113 3.97 4.99 10.22
C THR A 113 4.33 3.55 10.60
N LYS A 114 5.53 3.34 11.16
CA LYS A 114 6.01 2.02 11.62
C LYS A 114 5.24 1.58 12.87
N HIS A 115 4.81 0.32 12.92
CA HIS A 115 4.10 -0.25 14.07
C HIS A 115 4.89 -1.36 14.77
N PHE A 116 4.81 -2.61 14.31
CA PHE A 116 5.41 -3.78 14.94
C PHE A 116 6.09 -4.65 13.88
N ARG A 117 7.02 -5.51 14.31
CA ARG A 117 7.73 -6.42 13.40
C ARG A 117 6.76 -7.37 12.71
N ALA A 118 6.99 -7.60 11.43
CA ALA A 118 6.29 -8.61 10.65
C ALA A 118 7.19 -9.85 10.58
N TYR A 119 6.70 -10.97 11.13
CA TYR A 119 7.36 -12.28 11.11
C TYR A 119 6.58 -13.23 10.20
#